data_AF-A0A0F5QKD6-F1
#
_entry.id   AF-A0A0F5QKD6-F1
#
_cell.length_a   1.000
_cell.length_b   1.000
_cell.length_c   1.000
_cell.angle_alpha   90.00
_cell.angle_beta   90.00
_cell.angle_gamma   90.00
#
_symmetry.space_group_name_H-M   'P 1'
#
loop_
_entity.id
_entity.type
_entity.pdbx_description
1 polymer ?
#
loop_
_entity_poly.entity_id
_entity_poly.type
_entity_poly.pdbx_seq_one_letter_code
_entity_poly.pdbx_strand_id
1 'polypeptide(L)' 'MRRISDHQLHILSVVAKHERICIGLPVDAEWAPIAAELRTLAKWRFLVEEATDDGPAYTVSADGQAKLDL' A
#
# COMPACT_ATOMS: atom_id res chain seq x y z
N MET A 1 4.67 -17.52 -6.31
CA MET A 1 4.78 -16.16 -5.73
C MET A 1 4.43 -15.14 -6.80
N ARG A 2 3.53 -14.17 -6.51
CA ARG A 2 3.25 -13.07 -7.45
C ARG A 2 4.49 -12.19 -7.56
N ARG A 3 4.88 -11.81 -8.78
CA ARG A 3 6.05 -10.95 -9.04
C ARG A 3 5.60 -9.50 -8.86
N ILE A 4 6.19 -8.77 -7.92
CA ILE A 4 5.97 -7.33 -7.76
C ILE A 4 7.08 -6.58 -8.50
N SER A 5 6.79 -5.39 -9.01
CA SER A 5 7.80 -4.53 -9.63
C SER A 5 8.68 -3.84 -8.58
N ASP A 6 9.83 -3.33 -8.99
CA ASP A 6 10.72 -2.55 -8.11
C ASP A 6 10.01 -1.29 -7.57
N HIS A 7 9.15 -0.68 -8.40
CA HIS A 7 8.32 0.45 -7.99
C HIS A 7 7.33 0.06 -6.87
N GLN A 8 6.67 -1.09 -7.01
CA GLN A 8 5.75 -1.62 -6.00
C GLN A 8 6.47 -2.04 -4.73
N LEU A 9 7.67 -2.62 -4.85
CA LEU A 9 8.52 -2.94 -3.71
C LEU A 9 8.93 -1.65 -2.96
N HIS A 10 9.22 -0.57 -3.70
CA HIS A 10 9.50 0.73 -3.11
C HIS A 10 8.27 1.30 -2.36
N ILE A 11 7.07 1.25 -2.96
CA ILE A 11 5.84 1.68 -2.27
C ILE A 11 5.62 0.85 -1.00
N LEU A 12 5.78 -0.47 -1.08
CA LEU A 12 5.62 -1.37 0.06
C LEU A 12 6.60 -1.03 1.20
N SER A 13 7.86 -0.73 0.88
CA SER A 13 8.86 -0.36 1.89
C SER A 13 8.58 1.01 2.51
N VAL A 14 8.02 1.95 1.75
CA VAL A 14 7.56 3.24 2.28
C VAL A 14 6.41 3.04 3.27
N VAL A 15 5.40 2.22 2.94
CA VAL A 15 4.30 1.93 3.87
C VAL A 15 4.83 1.25 5.15
N ALA A 16 5.79 0.33 5.02
CA ALA A 16 6.41 -0.33 6.18
C ALA A 16 7.08 0.68 7.11
N LYS A 17 7.79 1.66 6.55
CA LYS A 17 8.49 2.70 7.31
C LYS A 17 7.55 3.65 8.04
N HIS A 18 6.40 3.95 7.44
CA HIS A 18 5.42 4.90 7.99
C HIS A 18 4.38 4.25 8.89
N GLU A 19 4.40 2.93 9.04
CA GLU A 19 3.43 2.07 9.77
C GLU A 19 2.01 2.10 9.20
N ARG A 20 1.50 3.28 8.81
CA ARG A 20 0.17 3.51 8.25
C ARG A 20 0.20 4.65 7.22
N ILE A 21 -0.40 4.45 6.05
CA ILE A 21 -0.63 5.50 5.04
C ILE A 21 -2.13 5.66 4.82
N CYS A 22 -2.65 6.88 4.98
CA CYS A 22 -4.05 7.21 4.69
C CYS A 22 -4.15 7.92 3.35
N ILE A 23 -5.11 7.54 2.51
CA ILE A 23 -5.44 8.23 1.27
C ILE A 23 -6.75 8.98 1.48
N GLY A 24 -6.66 10.31 1.58
CA GLY A 24 -7.82 11.19 1.72
C GLY A 24 -8.75 11.15 0.51
N LEU A 25 -10.04 11.41 0.75
CA LEU A 25 -11.06 11.58 -0.28
C LEU A 25 -11.55 13.05 -0.31
N PRO A 26 -11.61 13.70 -1.50
CA PRO A 26 -11.26 13.17 -2.81
C PRO A 26 -9.75 12.93 -2.96
N VAL A 27 -9.38 11.94 -3.78
CA VAL A 27 -7.96 11.69 -4.09
C VAL A 27 -7.48 12.75 -5.07
N ASP A 28 -6.47 13.52 -4.67
CA ASP A 28 -5.79 14.48 -5.54
C ASP A 28 -5.23 13.80 -6.79
N ALA A 29 -5.29 14.47 -7.95
CA ALA A 29 -4.84 13.92 -9.22
C ALA A 29 -3.36 13.47 -9.21
N GLU A 30 -2.53 14.17 -8.45
CA GLU A 30 -1.10 13.84 -8.26
C GLU A 30 -0.91 12.54 -7.47
N TRP A 31 -1.83 12.23 -6.56
CA TRP A 31 -1.79 11.05 -5.69
C TRP A 31 -2.53 9.85 -6.28
N ALA A 32 -3.37 10.04 -7.30
CA ALA A 32 -4.16 8.99 -7.91
C ALA A 32 -3.35 7.76 -8.37
N PRO A 33 -2.14 7.89 -8.97
CA PRO A 33 -1.32 6.74 -9.34
C PRO A 33 -0.88 5.92 -8.12
N ILE A 34 -0.41 6.60 -7.05
CA ILE A 34 0.03 5.94 -5.82
C ILE A 34 -1.15 5.26 -5.13
N ALA A 35 -2.32 5.91 -5.07
CA ALA A 35 -3.53 5.33 -4.52
C ALA A 35 -3.96 4.05 -5.26
N ALA A 36 -3.80 4.00 -6.59
CA ALA A 36 -4.08 2.80 -7.38
C ALA A 36 -3.10 1.65 -7.07
N GLU A 37 -1.82 1.95 -6.88
CA GLU A 37 -0.81 0.95 -6.49
C GLU A 37 -1.06 0.41 -5.07
N LEU A 38 -1.41 1.26 -4.11
CA LEU A 38 -1.78 0.83 -2.75
C LEU A 38 -2.96 -0.14 -2.76
N ARG A 39 -4.02 0.17 -3.51
CA ARG A 39 -5.16 -0.74 -3.71
C ARG A 39 -4.76 -2.06 -4.38
N THR A 40 -3.81 -2.01 -5.32
CA THR A 40 -3.31 -3.20 -6.00
C THR A 40 -2.53 -4.10 -5.05
N LEU A 41 -1.62 -3.52 -4.25
CA LEU A 41 -0.87 -4.23 -3.22
C LEU A 41 -1.79 -4.81 -2.13
N ALA A 42 -2.84 -4.09 -1.74
CA ALA A 42 -3.87 -4.58 -0.81
C ALA A 42 -4.65 -5.77 -1.39
N LYS A 43 -5.11 -5.69 -2.64
CA LYS A 43 -5.75 -6.81 -3.36
C LYS A 43 -4.85 -8.04 -3.45
N TRP A 44 -3.54 -7.84 -3.47
CA TRP A 44 -2.56 -8.93 -3.50
C TRP A 44 -2.13 -9.39 -2.12
N ARG A 45 -2.76 -8.86 -1.06
CA ARG A 45 -2.52 -9.17 0.34
C ARG A 45 -1.15 -8.77 0.86
N PHE A 46 -0.42 -7.88 0.17
CA PHE A 46 0.82 -7.29 0.69
C PHE A 46 0.56 -6.12 1.65
N LEU A 47 -0.59 -5.48 1.50
CA LEU A 47 -1.09 -4.46 2.43
C LEU A 47 -2.43 -4.93 3.03
N VAL A 48 -2.75 -4.44 4.22
CA VAL A 48 -4.08 -4.48 4.82
C VAL A 48 -4.73 -3.13 4.57
N GLU A 49 -5.93 -3.14 4.00
CA GLU A 49 -6.74 -1.93 3.77
C GLU A 49 -7.82 -1.84 4.86
N GLU A 50 -7.87 -0.70 5.54
CA GLU A 50 -8.90 -0.35 6.52
C GLU A 50 -9.70 0.85 6.03
N ALA A 51 -11.04 0.74 6.03
CA ALA A 51 -11.89 1.88 5.72
C ALA A 51 -11.89 2.85 6.91
N THR A 52 -11.67 4.14 6.65
CA THR A 52 -11.82 5.23 7.62
C THR A 52 -12.78 6.28 7.09
N ASP A 53 -13.21 7.21 7.95
CA ASP A 53 -14.12 8.29 7.59
C ASP A 53 -13.55 9.20 6.47
N ASP A 54 -12.24 9.36 6.43
CA ASP A 54 -11.54 10.23 5.46
C ASP A 54 -11.05 9.49 4.20
N GLY A 55 -11.19 8.16 4.16
CA GLY A 55 -10.72 7.31 3.07
C GLY A 55 -9.99 6.04 3.53
N PRO A 56 -9.44 5.23 2.61
CA PRO A 56 -8.76 3.99 2.98
C PRO A 56 -7.39 4.28 3.61
N ALA A 57 -7.08 3.53 4.66
CA ALA A 57 -5.76 3.47 5.27
C ALA A 57 -5.09 2.12 4.99
N TYR A 58 -3.78 2.13 4.81
CA TYR A 58 -2.99 0.97 4.43
C TYR A 58 -1.87 0.74 5.43
N THR A 59 -1.73 -0.50 5.89
CA THR A 59 -0.63 -0.99 6.71
C THR A 59 0.00 -2.21 6.06
N VAL A 60 1.24 -2.55 6.39
CA VAL A 60 1.91 -3.73 5.81
C VAL A 60 1.36 -5.01 6.43
N SER A 61 1.04 -6.00 5.60
CA SER A 61 0.61 -7.32 6.06
C SER A 61 1.80 -8.23 6.39
N ALA A 62 1.53 -9.40 6.98
CA ALA A 62 2.56 -10.42 7.17
C ALA A 62 3.21 -10.87 5.84
N ASP A 63 2.43 -11.02 4.77
CA ASP A 63 2.94 -11.40 3.44
C ASP A 63 3.78 -10.26 2.82
N GLY A 64 3.41 -9.01 3.10
CA GLY A 64 4.17 -7.82 2.72
C GLY A 64 5.51 -7.74 3.45
N GLN A 65 5.51 -7.97 4.77
CA GLN A 65 6.73 -7.98 5.57
C GLN A 65 7.70 -9.07 5.11
N ALA A 66 7.20 -10.31 4.94
CA ALA A 66 8.00 -11.41 4.42
C ALA A 66 8.58 -11.12 3.02
N LYS A 67 7.95 -10.23 2.24
CA LYS A 67 8.45 -9.82 0.93
C LYS A 67 9.58 -8.80 1.00
N LEU A 68 9.64 -8.00 2.05
CA LEU A 68 10.69 -7.00 2.30
C LEU A 68 11.95 -7.61 2.93
N ASP A 69 11.81 -8.73 3.63
CA ASP A 69 12.91 -9.44 4.31
C ASP A 69 13.71 -10.37 3.37
N LEU A 70 13.32 -10.48 2.10
CA LEU A 70 13.93 -11.32 1.04
C LEU A 70 14.91 -10.52 0.18
#